data_AF-A0A7W1AX77-F1
#
_entry.id   AF-A0A7W1AX77-F1
#
_cell.length_a   1.000
_cell.length_b   1.000
_cell.length_c   1.000
_cell.angle_alpha   90.00
_cell.angle_beta   90.00
_cell.angle_gamma   90.00
#
_symmetry.space_group_name_H-M   'P 1'
#
loop_
_entity.id
_entity.type
_entity.pdbx_description
1 polymer ?
#
loop_
_entity_poly.entity_id
_entity_poly.type
_entity_poly.pdbx_seq_one_letter_code
_entity_poly.pdbx_strand_id
1 'polypeptide(L)'
;GRSVAARIAARLTEAGLSAATPVSVIENATLPHRRIFAGALAELIGFAERGDVDGPALILIGAAAREGALALSEPLAEPLALARIMAA
;
A
#
# COMPACT_ATOMS: atom_id res chain seq x y z
N GLY A 1 -6.93 5.05 7.43
CA GLY A 1 -5.96 4.73 6.37
C GLY A 1 -6.48 3.59 5.51
N ARG A 2 -6.37 2.34 5.99
CA ARG A 2 -6.72 1.13 5.24
C ARG A 2 -8.12 1.12 4.61
N SER A 3 -9.16 1.45 5.39
CA SER A 3 -10.57 1.41 4.93
C SER A 3 -10.89 2.31 3.73
N VAL A 4 -10.09 3.35 3.48
CA VAL A 4 -10.27 4.27 2.36
C VAL A 4 -9.23 4.07 1.25
N ALA A 5 -8.25 3.19 1.46
CA ALA A 5 -7.08 3.03 0.58
C ALA A 5 -7.48 2.65 -0.84
N ALA A 6 -8.37 1.67 -1.02
CA ALA A 6 -8.86 1.24 -2.33
C ALA A 6 -9.57 2.38 -3.08
N ARG A 7 -10.43 3.14 -2.39
CA ARG A 7 -11.14 4.28 -2.98
C ARG A 7 -10.19 5.40 -3.42
N ILE A 8 -9.15 5.68 -2.63
CA ILE A 8 -8.14 6.69 -2.99
C ILE A 8 -7.27 6.21 -4.15
N ALA A 9 -6.87 4.93 -4.16
CA ALA A 9 -6.09 4.35 -5.26
C ALA A 9 -6.84 4.43 -6.60
N ALA A 10 -8.12 4.09 -6.62
CA ALA A 10 -8.97 4.20 -7.80
C ALA A 10 -9.03 5.64 -8.32
N ARG A 11 -9.33 6.61 -7.46
CA ARG A 11 -9.42 8.03 -7.83
C ARG A 11 -8.10 8.60 -8.35
N LEU A 12 -6.97 8.20 -7.75
CA LEU A 12 -5.66 8.64 -8.22
C LEU A 12 -5.33 8.06 -9.59
N THR A 13 -5.69 6.80 -9.83
CA THR A 13 -5.52 6.14 -11.14
C THR A 13 -6.41 6.81 -12.19
N GLU A 14 -7.68 7.10 -11.87
CA GLU A 14 -8.61 7.86 -12.72
C GLU A 14 -8.09 9.27 -13.05
N ALA A 15 -7.40 9.90 -12.10
CA ALA A 15 -6.76 11.21 -12.28
C ALA A 15 -5.45 11.15 -13.12
N GLY A 16 -5.06 9.98 -13.62
CA GLY A 16 -3.90 9.79 -14.48
C GLY A 16 -2.60 9.47 -13.75
N LEU A 17 -2.64 9.18 -12.45
CA LEU A 17 -1.46 8.73 -11.73
C LEU A 17 -1.12 7.29 -12.16
N SER A 18 0.16 7.03 -12.46
CA SER A 18 0.59 5.71 -12.92
C SER A 18 0.29 4.62 -11.89
N ALA A 19 -0.23 3.48 -12.35
CA ALA A 19 -0.45 2.28 -11.54
C ALA A 19 0.85 1.76 -10.89
N ALA A 20 2.00 2.03 -11.51
CA ALA A 20 3.33 1.70 -10.99
C ALA A 20 3.89 2.74 -9.99
N THR A 21 3.12 3.78 -9.65
CA THR A 21 3.57 4.81 -8.72
C THR A 21 3.89 4.17 -7.36
N PRO A 22 5.08 4.44 -6.78
CA PRO A 22 5.45 3.82 -5.51
C PRO A 22 4.50 4.20 -4.38
N VAL A 23 4.18 3.23 -3.53
CA VAL A 23 3.35 3.37 -2.35
C VAL A 23 4.02 2.71 -1.16
N SER A 24 3.96 3.39 -0.02
CA SER A 24 4.40 2.87 1.27
C SER A 24 3.32 3.08 2.30
N VAL A 25 2.96 2.02 3.03
CA VAL A 25 2.00 2.07 4.14
C VAL A 25 2.73 1.79 5.44
N ILE A 26 2.54 2.66 6.42
CA ILE A 26 3.18 2.55 7.73
C ILE A 26 2.07 2.39 8.77
N GLU A 27 1.94 1.18 9.30
CA GLU A 27 1.05 0.89 10.43
C GLU A 27 1.76 1.27 11.73
N ASN A 28 1.01 1.88 12.66
CA ASN A 28 1.53 2.25 13.98
C ASN A 28 2.81 3.10 13.89
N ALA A 29 2.79 4.08 12.98
CA ALA A 29 3.92 4.97 12.74
C ALA A 29 4.46 5.53 14.07
N THR A 30 5.80 5.62 14.18
CA THR A 30 6.57 6.03 15.37
C THR A 30 6.50 5.11 16.59
N LEU A 31 5.70 4.03 16.57
CA LEU A 31 5.61 3.07 17.68
C LEU A 31 6.62 1.91 17.53
N PRO A 32 6.97 1.21 18.64
CA PRO A 32 7.92 0.09 18.61
C PRO A 32 7.47 -1.09 17.74
N HIS A 33 6.16 -1.31 17.61
CA HIS A 33 5.55 -2.38 16.82
C HIS A 33 5.10 -1.91 15.43
N ARG A 34 5.75 -0.86 14.91
CA ARG A 34 5.49 -0.36 13.55
C ARG A 34 5.69 -1.46 12.52
N ARG A 35 4.85 -1.47 11.49
CA ARG A 35 5.02 -2.30 10.29
C ARG A 35 5.02 -1.40 9.07
N ILE A 36 5.89 -1.73 8.12
CA ILE A 36 6.04 -0.98 6.89
C ILE A 36 5.72 -1.93 5.75
N PHE A 37 4.83 -1.50 4.85
CA PHE A 37 4.48 -2.22 3.64
C PHE A 37 4.88 -1.37 2.45
N ALA A 38 5.46 -1.96 1.42
CA ALA A 38 5.86 -1.23 0.22
C ALA A 38 5.41 -1.96 -1.05
N GLY A 39 5.06 -1.18 -2.07
CA GLY A 39 4.59 -1.68 -3.36
C GLY A 39 4.22 -0.54 -4.30
N ALA A 40 3.29 -0.80 -5.20
CA ALA A 40 2.77 0.15 -6.18
C ALA A 40 1.31 0.53 -5.91
N LEU A 41 0.85 1.61 -6.55
CA LEU A 41 -0.52 2.12 -6.45
C LEU A 41 -1.57 1.05 -6.80
N ALA A 42 -1.29 0.20 -7.80
CA ALA A 42 -2.17 -0.91 -8.17
C ALA A 42 -2.40 -1.92 -7.03
N GLU A 43 -1.40 -2.12 -6.19
CA GLU A 43 -1.43 -3.10 -5.09
C GLU A 43 -2.15 -2.55 -3.85
N LEU A 44 -2.29 -1.23 -3.74
CA LEU A 44 -2.97 -0.57 -2.64
C LEU A 44 -4.46 -0.93 -2.55
N ILE A 45 -5.08 -1.34 -3.66
CA ILE A 45 -6.47 -1.82 -3.69
C ILE A 45 -6.61 -3.09 -2.84
N GLY A 46 -5.72 -4.07 -3.05
CA GLY A 46 -5.71 -5.33 -2.29
C GLY A 46 -5.33 -5.14 -0.81
N PHE A 47 -4.53 -4.12 -0.51
CA PHE A 47 -4.19 -3.78 0.88
C PHE A 47 -5.41 -3.42 1.74
N ALA A 48 -6.48 -2.86 1.15
CA ALA A 48 -7.70 -2.56 1.91
C ALA A 48 -8.36 -3.81 2.52
N GLU A 49 -8.19 -4.97 1.87
CA GLU A 49 -8.76 -6.25 2.26
C GLU A 49 -7.89 -7.06 3.21
N ARG A 50 -6.65 -6.61 3.49
CA ARG A 50 -5.77 -7.26 4.46
C ARG A 50 -6.40 -7.24 5.86
N GLY A 51 -6.62 -8.43 6.42
CA GLY A 51 -7.16 -8.64 7.75
C GLY A 51 -6.10 -8.64 8.85
N ASP A 52 -4.81 -8.59 8.50
CA ASP A 52 -3.68 -8.57 9.43
C ASP A 52 -3.20 -7.16 9.78
N VAL A 53 -3.90 -6.12 9.30
CA VAL A 53 -3.59 -4.71 9.55
C VAL A 53 -4.81 -4.06 10.19
N ASP A 54 -4.80 -3.83 11.50
CA ASP A 54 -5.96 -3.27 12.20
C ASP A 54 -5.67 -1.93 12.87
N GLY A 55 -4.39 -1.54 12.94
CA GLY A 55 -3.95 -0.30 13.54
C GLY A 55 -4.11 0.93 12.63
N PRO A 56 -3.85 2.14 13.18
CA PRO A 56 -3.71 3.36 12.40
C PRO A 56 -2.64 3.21 11.33
N ALA A 57 -2.95 3.64 10.10
CA ALA A 57 -2.05 3.52 8.96
C ALA A 57 -1.87 4.87 8.25
N LEU A 58 -0.61 5.24 8.02
CA LEU A 58 -0.17 6.34 7.16
C LEU A 58 0.15 5.79 5.77
N ILE A 59 -0.38 6.41 4.72
CA ILE A 59 -0.15 6.02 3.32
C ILE A 59 0.62 7.13 2.63
N LEU A 60 1.80 6.79 2.08
CA LEU A 60 2.65 7.66 1.29
C LEU A 60 2.60 7.20 -0.17
N ILE A 61 2.36 8.12 -1.10
CA ILE A 61 2.24 7.84 -2.54
C ILE A 61 3.18 8.76 -3.30
N GLY A 62 4.00 8.21 -4.19
CA GLY A 62 4.95 8.96 -5.03
C GLY A 62 6.41 8.59 -4.77
N ALA A 63 7.34 9.30 -5.42
CA ALA A 63 8.77 8.96 -5.41
C ALA A 63 9.37 8.87 -4.00
N ALA A 64 8.91 9.71 -3.07
CA ALA A 64 9.33 9.70 -1.67
C ALA A 64 8.97 8.40 -0.93
N ALA A 65 7.92 7.68 -1.35
CA ALA A 65 7.56 6.39 -0.78
C ALA A 65 8.65 5.33 -1.00
N ARG A 66 9.43 5.45 -2.10
CA ARG A 66 10.54 4.55 -2.44
C ARG A 66 11.75 4.72 -1.51
N GLU A 67 11.94 5.88 -0.90
CA GLU A 67 13.09 6.16 -0.03
C GLU A 67 12.84 5.74 1.43
N GLY A 68 11.56 5.56 1.80
CA GLY A 68 11.16 5.10 3.13
C GLY A 68 11.37 3.59 3.33
N ALA A 69 12.56 3.21 3.80
CA ALA A 69 12.85 1.92 4.43
C ALA A 69 12.39 0.66 3.66
N LEU A 70 12.57 0.61 2.34
CA LEU A 70 12.30 -0.60 1.53
C LEU A 70 12.99 -1.86 2.07
N ALA A 71 14.17 -1.70 2.70
CA ALA A 71 14.89 -2.83 3.29
C ALA A 71 14.19 -3.45 4.51
N LEU A 72 13.26 -2.73 5.13
CA LEU A 72 12.50 -3.15 6.32
C LEU A 72 11.02 -3.39 6.02
N SER A 73 10.61 -3.27 4.76
CA SER A 73 9.20 -3.37 4.38
C SER A 73 8.78 -4.78 4.01
N GLU A 74 7.58 -5.15 4.42
CA GLU A 74 6.82 -6.27 3.91
C GLU A 74 6.21 -5.93 2.54
N PRO A 75 5.94 -6.91 1.66
CA PRO A 75 5.20 -6.65 0.42
C PRO A 75 3.81 -6.07 0.70
N LEU A 76 3.40 -5.09 -0.11
CA LEU A 76 2.07 -4.48 0.00
C LEU A 76 0.94 -5.43 -0.44
N ALA A 77 1.09 -6.08 -1.59
CA ALA A 77 0.20 -7.16 -1.98
C ALA A 77 0.46 -8.42 -1.16
N GLU A 78 -0.59 -9.15 -0.78
CA GLU A 78 -0.39 -10.54 -0.37
C GLU A 78 -0.05 -11.41 -1.61
N PRO A 79 0.73 -12.49 -1.45
CA PRO A 79 1.12 -13.37 -2.57
C PRO A 79 -0.08 -13.91 -3.37
N LEU A 80 -1.21 -14.20 -2.72
CA LEU A 80 -2.43 -14.66 -3.39
C LEU A 80 -3.24 -13.52 -4.05
N ALA A 81 -3.10 -12.28 -3.58
CA ALA A 81 -3.79 -11.12 -4.15
C ALA A 81 -3.18 -10.72 -5.50
N LEU A 82 -1.86 -10.82 -5.63
CA LEU A 82 -1.15 -10.53 -6.89
C LEU A 82 -1.62 -11.44 -8.04
N ALA A 83 -1.80 -12.73 -7.76
CA ALA A 83 -2.31 -13.69 -8.73
C ALA A 83 -3.73 -13.37 -9.22
N ARG A 84 -4.58 -12.80 -8.36
CA ARG A 84 -5.95 -12.38 -8.72
C ARG A 84 -5.96 -11.09 -9.54
N ILE A 85 -5.07 -10.13 -9.22
CA ILE A 85 -4.93 -8.88 -9.98
C ILE A 85 -4.39 -9.16 -11.39
N MET A 86 -3.44 -10.08 -11.56
CA MET A 86 -2.91 -10.44 -12.89
C MET A 86 -3.86 -11.28 -13.74
N ALA A 87 -4.85 -11.92 -13.12
CA ALA A 87 -5.83 -12.77 -13.81
C ALA A 87 -7.09 -12.03 -14.28
N ALA A 88 -7.20 -10.73 -13.98
CA ALA A 88 -8.31 -9.84 -14.34
C ALA A 88 -7.87 -8.80 -15.39
#